data_AF-A0A5B8UAS6-F1
#
_entry.id   AF-A0A5B8UAS6-F1
#
_cell.length_a   1.000
_cell.length_b   1.000
_cell.length_c   1.000
_cell.angle_alpha   90.00
_cell.angle_beta   90.00
_cell.angle_gamma   90.00
#
_symmetry.space_group_name_H-M   'P 1'
#
loop_
_entity.id
_entity.type
_entity.pdbx_description
1 polymer ?
#
loop_
_entity_poly.entity_id
_entity_poly.type
_entity_poly.pdbx_seq_one_letter_code
_entity_poly.pdbx_strand_id
1 'polypeptide(L)'
;MLGSRLHPAGGSPPLRRIDVGAWLGLALGAAVAIGAVAADVHPLPVVVGVTAATAFVAMHRWLLAWRTMLGAIIVVILFIPIKRYELPVNLPLQLEPYRILVGLVGCALLGSLLIDHRLRWRATGLDGPIAMLLLAMILSVLTRGGHILGGGLSQYVIRYMMFFFSYIIVFYLMTLALTRRSDVEALLRLLVAGAAVVAVATVYESRTSYNIFDHLHQFLPILRFNGVPYVTDRGGGARAYASGQHPIAMGAALMMLVPIAIYLIRKTGQKRWWLACLLLVLGALATKSRTAIVMMLVILVAIWIMKPAATRRMIPKLLPLVLVVHVALPGTLSTFQSTFFPSGGIVASETQTETTWRVNYGRGRIGEWNPALKEWSHTPMFGQGVGTRVNDFLDPKFNAPILDDQWLGSILDLGVFGVVALLWFFVAAIRRLGRLARRDDSDDSWLLTGLAAAIASYAFGMLTFDAFNFVQVTMLMFLLVAIGMVTLRPRAQERVG
;
A
#
# COMPACT_ATOMS: atom_id res chain seq x y z
N MET A 1 -8.55 -40.71 36.39
CA MET A 1 -9.43 -41.24 35.33
C MET A 1 -10.68 -40.37 35.25
N LEU A 2 -10.77 -39.49 34.25
CA LEU A 2 -11.99 -38.95 33.66
C LEU A 2 -11.56 -38.00 32.54
N GLY A 3 -11.69 -38.49 31.30
CA GLY A 3 -11.18 -37.86 30.10
C GLY A 3 -11.99 -36.64 29.69
N SER A 4 -11.32 -35.49 29.61
CA SER A 4 -11.84 -34.27 28.99
C SER A 4 -11.75 -34.38 27.47
N ARG A 5 -12.91 -34.30 26.82
CA ARG A 5 -13.04 -34.36 25.36
C ARG A 5 -12.39 -33.13 24.73
N LEU A 6 -11.41 -33.38 23.89
CA LEU A 6 -10.85 -32.44 22.92
C LEU A 6 -11.94 -31.99 21.94
N HIS A 7 -12.21 -30.69 21.88
CA HIS A 7 -12.88 -30.10 20.73
C HIS A 7 -11.90 -30.02 19.56
N PRO A 8 -12.18 -30.62 18.39
CA PRO A 8 -11.33 -30.42 17.23
C PRO A 8 -11.56 -29.02 16.67
N ALA A 9 -10.44 -28.31 16.51
CA ALA A 9 -10.31 -27.08 15.77
C ALA A 9 -10.60 -27.30 14.27
N GLY A 10 -11.14 -26.25 13.62
CA GLY A 10 -10.93 -26.01 12.20
C GLY A 10 -11.59 -27.01 11.25
N GLY A 11 -12.91 -26.94 11.11
CA GLY A 11 -13.57 -27.50 9.95
C GLY A 11 -13.05 -26.84 8.67
N SER A 12 -12.33 -27.61 7.85
CA SER A 12 -12.14 -27.34 6.42
C SER A 12 -13.53 -27.07 5.80
N PRO A 13 -13.65 -26.22 4.75
CA PRO A 13 -14.94 -26.01 4.12
C PRO A 13 -15.49 -27.37 3.64
N PRO A 14 -16.79 -27.65 3.76
CA PRO A 14 -17.36 -28.88 3.25
C PRO A 14 -17.24 -28.85 1.72
N LEU A 15 -16.20 -29.50 1.19
CA LEU A 15 -16.01 -29.79 -0.25
C LEU A 15 -17.05 -30.78 -0.81
N ARG A 16 -18.24 -30.87 -0.21
CA ARG A 16 -19.20 -31.96 -0.44
C ARG A 16 -20.56 -31.57 -1.00
N ARG A 17 -20.68 -30.35 -1.52
CA ARG A 17 -21.73 -29.99 -2.49
C ARG A 17 -21.09 -29.20 -3.61
N ILE A 18 -20.46 -29.91 -4.54
CA ILE A 18 -20.30 -29.38 -5.88
C ILE A 18 -21.74 -29.28 -6.41
N ASP A 19 -22.27 -28.06 -6.47
CA ASP A 19 -23.63 -27.78 -6.93
C ASP A 19 -23.87 -28.50 -8.26
N VAL A 20 -25.03 -29.16 -8.40
CA VAL A 20 -25.47 -29.83 -9.64
C VAL A 20 -25.33 -28.91 -10.87
N GLY A 21 -25.40 -27.59 -10.66
CA GLY A 21 -25.14 -26.56 -11.68
C GLY A 21 -23.70 -26.54 -12.24
N ALA A 22 -22.68 -26.92 -11.47
CA ALA A 22 -21.30 -27.03 -11.98
C ALA A 22 -21.14 -28.24 -12.93
N TRP A 23 -21.82 -29.36 -12.63
CA TRP A 23 -21.85 -30.55 -13.48
C TRP A 23 -22.67 -30.33 -14.76
N LEU A 24 -23.85 -29.71 -14.64
CA LEU A 24 -24.65 -29.28 -15.79
C LEU A 24 -23.89 -28.26 -16.66
N GLY A 25 -23.14 -27.36 -16.03
CA GLY A 25 -22.26 -26.42 -16.69
C GLY A 25 -21.14 -27.12 -17.50
N LEU A 26 -20.42 -28.05 -16.87
CA LEU A 26 -19.39 -28.84 -17.54
C LEU A 26 -19.95 -29.67 -18.70
N ALA A 27 -21.13 -30.26 -18.55
CA ALA A 27 -21.82 -31.00 -19.61
C ALA A 27 -22.22 -30.08 -20.78
N LEU A 28 -22.73 -28.87 -20.49
CA LEU A 28 -23.04 -27.87 -21.51
C LEU A 28 -21.77 -27.39 -22.23
N GLY A 29 -20.67 -27.18 -21.50
CA GLY A 29 -19.37 -26.83 -22.07
C GLY A 29 -18.81 -27.91 -22.99
N ALA A 30 -18.93 -29.17 -22.60
CA ALA A 30 -18.55 -30.30 -23.45
C ALA A 30 -19.42 -30.37 -24.73
N ALA A 31 -20.74 -30.17 -24.62
CA ALA A 31 -21.64 -30.19 -25.77
C ALA A 31 -21.36 -29.04 -26.75
N VAL A 32 -21.10 -27.83 -26.25
CA VAL A 32 -20.77 -26.66 -27.08
C VAL A 32 -19.38 -26.80 -27.71
N ALA A 33 -18.42 -27.41 -27.02
CA ALA A 33 -17.10 -27.72 -27.57
C ALA A 33 -17.18 -28.72 -28.73
N ILE A 34 -17.98 -29.78 -28.58
CA ILE A 34 -18.24 -30.77 -29.63
C ILE A 34 -18.94 -30.12 -30.83
N GLY A 35 -19.90 -29.22 -30.58
CA GLY A 35 -20.57 -28.45 -31.63
C GLY A 35 -19.63 -27.49 -32.37
N ALA A 36 -18.68 -26.86 -31.67
CA ALA A 36 -17.70 -25.96 -32.28
C ALA A 36 -16.71 -26.73 -33.18
N VAL A 37 -16.27 -27.92 -32.76
CA VAL A 37 -15.46 -28.83 -33.58
C VAL A 37 -16.23 -29.28 -34.83
N ALA A 38 -17.53 -29.58 -34.69
CA ALA A 38 -18.38 -29.95 -35.82
C ALA A 38 -18.65 -28.78 -36.79
N ALA A 39 -18.46 -27.52 -36.34
CA ALA A 39 -18.70 -26.31 -37.13
C ALA A 39 -17.40 -25.67 -37.69
N ASP A 40 -16.25 -26.35 -37.57
CA ASP A 40 -14.93 -25.89 -38.03
C ASP A 40 -14.47 -24.54 -37.42
N VAL A 41 -15.02 -24.19 -36.26
CA VAL A 41 -14.61 -23.04 -35.46
C VAL A 41 -13.54 -23.53 -34.48
N HIS A 42 -12.43 -22.78 -34.34
CA HIS A 42 -11.42 -23.10 -33.33
C HIS A 42 -12.11 -23.31 -31.96
N PRO A 43 -12.06 -24.51 -31.38
CA PRO A 43 -12.88 -24.84 -30.21
C PRO A 43 -12.38 -24.15 -28.94
N LEU A 44 -11.13 -23.65 -28.96
CA LEU A 44 -10.44 -23.09 -27.79
C LEU A 44 -11.18 -21.90 -27.15
N PRO A 45 -11.60 -20.85 -27.87
CA PRO A 45 -12.28 -19.68 -27.28
C PRO A 45 -13.66 -20.06 -26.73
N VAL A 46 -14.34 -21.00 -27.39
CA VAL A 46 -15.66 -21.48 -27.00
C VAL A 46 -15.57 -22.32 -25.72
N VAL A 47 -14.62 -23.27 -25.65
CA VAL A 47 -14.32 -24.06 -24.45
C VAL A 47 -13.90 -23.16 -23.29
N VAL A 48 -13.00 -22.20 -23.53
CA VAL A 48 -12.56 -21.23 -22.50
C VAL A 48 -13.74 -20.39 -22.04
N GLY A 49 -14.58 -19.91 -22.95
CA GLY A 49 -15.77 -19.12 -22.63
C GLY A 49 -16.76 -19.87 -21.75
N VAL A 50 -17.13 -21.11 -22.13
CA VAL A 50 -18.07 -21.91 -21.33
C VAL A 50 -17.46 -22.37 -20.01
N THR A 51 -16.17 -22.73 -19.98
CA THR A 51 -15.46 -23.09 -18.74
C THR A 51 -15.38 -21.90 -17.79
N ALA A 52 -15.09 -20.70 -18.30
CA ALA A 52 -15.10 -19.47 -17.52
C ALA A 52 -16.51 -19.13 -16.99
N ALA A 53 -17.54 -19.26 -17.84
CA ALA A 53 -18.93 -19.00 -17.45
C ALA A 53 -19.40 -20.00 -16.37
N THR A 54 -19.05 -21.27 -16.49
CA THR A 54 -19.44 -22.31 -15.53
C THR A 54 -18.66 -22.22 -14.23
N ALA A 55 -17.35 -21.94 -14.29
CA ALA A 55 -16.57 -21.58 -13.12
C ALA A 55 -17.14 -20.34 -12.43
N PHE A 56 -17.54 -19.31 -13.18
CA PHE A 56 -18.19 -18.12 -12.63
C PHE A 56 -19.52 -18.48 -11.96
N VAL A 57 -20.42 -19.22 -12.61
CA VAL A 57 -21.70 -19.63 -12.00
C VAL A 57 -21.48 -20.47 -10.74
N ALA A 58 -20.50 -21.37 -10.73
CA ALA A 58 -20.18 -22.17 -9.55
C ALA A 58 -19.55 -21.34 -8.42
N MET A 59 -18.78 -20.30 -8.76
CA MET A 59 -18.00 -19.52 -7.79
C MET A 59 -18.53 -18.11 -7.53
N HIS A 60 -19.61 -17.66 -8.17
CA HIS A 60 -20.06 -16.26 -8.14
C HIS A 60 -20.32 -15.78 -6.72
N ARG A 61 -20.92 -16.62 -5.86
CA ARG A 61 -21.17 -16.26 -4.45
C ARG A 61 -19.89 -15.98 -3.68
N TRP A 62 -18.81 -16.68 -4.01
CA TRP A 62 -17.50 -16.47 -3.41
C TRP A 62 -16.74 -15.32 -4.07
N LEU A 63 -16.76 -15.23 -5.40
CA LEU A 63 -16.09 -14.17 -6.17
C LEU A 63 -16.67 -12.79 -5.89
N LEU A 64 -18.01 -12.69 -5.79
CA LEU A 64 -18.74 -11.46 -5.51
C LEU A 64 -18.85 -11.17 -4.00
N ALA A 65 -18.31 -12.04 -3.14
CA ALA A 65 -18.23 -11.72 -1.72
C ALA A 65 -17.26 -10.54 -1.53
N TRP A 66 -17.69 -9.53 -0.76
CA TRP A 66 -16.87 -8.35 -0.46
C TRP A 66 -15.46 -8.73 0.00
N ARG A 67 -15.32 -9.69 0.92
CA ARG A 67 -14.02 -10.18 1.37
C ARG A 67 -13.09 -10.60 0.22
N THR A 68 -13.62 -11.30 -0.79
CA THR A 68 -12.85 -11.79 -1.94
C THR A 68 -12.47 -10.64 -2.87
N MET A 69 -13.40 -9.74 -3.16
CA MET A 69 -13.16 -8.56 -4.01
C MET A 69 -12.11 -7.62 -3.39
N LEU A 70 -12.22 -7.35 -2.09
CA LEU A 70 -11.24 -6.56 -1.34
C LEU A 70 -9.88 -7.28 -1.25
N GLY A 71 -9.91 -8.61 -1.08
CA GLY A 71 -8.71 -9.44 -1.12
C GLY A 71 -8.01 -9.41 -2.47
N ALA A 72 -8.77 -9.42 -3.58
CA ALA A 72 -8.23 -9.30 -4.92
C ALA A 72 -7.55 -7.94 -5.15
N ILE A 73 -8.13 -6.85 -4.63
CA ILE A 73 -7.49 -5.52 -4.65
C ILE A 73 -6.14 -5.57 -3.93
N ILE A 74 -6.08 -6.19 -2.76
CA ILE A 74 -4.82 -6.35 -2.00
C ILE A 74 -3.79 -7.15 -2.78
N VAL A 75 -4.19 -8.28 -3.37
CA VAL A 75 -3.29 -9.13 -4.16
C VAL A 75 -2.74 -8.36 -5.36
N VAL A 76 -3.58 -7.62 -6.09
CA VAL A 76 -3.14 -6.81 -7.22
C VAL A 76 -2.17 -5.72 -6.77
N ILE A 77 -2.47 -5.00 -5.68
CA ILE A 77 -1.56 -3.98 -5.13
C ILE A 77 -0.22 -4.59 -4.71
N LEU A 78 -0.20 -5.79 -4.13
CA LEU A 78 1.03 -6.41 -3.64
C LEU A 78 1.86 -7.06 -4.75
N PHE A 79 1.23 -7.68 -5.73
CA PHE A 79 1.92 -8.55 -6.69
C PHE A 79 2.05 -7.97 -8.10
N ILE A 80 1.23 -6.99 -8.50
CA ILE A 80 1.31 -6.37 -9.83
C ILE A 80 2.01 -5.02 -9.70
N PRO A 81 3.23 -4.85 -10.28
CA PRO A 81 3.96 -3.61 -10.19
C PRO A 81 3.24 -2.45 -10.89
N ILE A 82 2.78 -1.51 -10.07
CA ILE A 82 2.04 -0.32 -10.50
C ILE A 82 2.98 0.59 -11.31
N LYS A 83 2.46 1.23 -12.37
CA LYS A 83 3.22 2.02 -13.37
C LYS A 83 4.26 1.25 -14.21
N ARG A 84 4.37 -0.07 -14.10
CA ARG A 84 5.29 -0.89 -14.93
C ARG A 84 4.57 -1.83 -15.87
N TYR A 85 3.31 -2.12 -15.58
CA TYR A 85 2.45 -2.92 -16.44
C TYR A 85 1.24 -2.13 -16.89
N GLU A 86 0.96 -2.23 -18.18
CA GLU A 86 -0.21 -1.64 -18.82
C GLU A 86 -1.00 -2.73 -19.56
N LEU A 87 -2.28 -2.49 -19.75
CA LEU A 87 -3.11 -3.34 -20.61
C LEU A 87 -2.97 -2.92 -22.08
N PRO A 88 -3.12 -3.86 -23.03
CA PRO A 88 -2.99 -3.63 -24.47
C PRO A 88 -4.21 -2.89 -25.04
N VAL A 89 -4.62 -1.79 -24.41
CA VAL A 89 -5.76 -0.98 -24.84
C VAL A 89 -5.29 0.48 -24.95
N ASN A 90 -5.27 1.01 -26.17
CA ASN A 90 -4.92 2.39 -26.44
C ASN A 90 -6.10 3.29 -26.09
N LEU A 91 -6.24 3.64 -24.81
CA LEU A 91 -7.17 4.66 -24.34
C LEU A 91 -6.39 5.92 -23.91
N PRO A 92 -7.04 7.11 -23.93
CA PRO A 92 -6.43 8.34 -23.42
C PRO A 92 -5.99 8.23 -21.95
N LEU A 93 -6.57 7.27 -21.23
CA LEU A 93 -6.27 6.93 -19.85
C LEU A 93 -5.51 5.60 -19.83
N GLN A 94 -4.27 5.62 -19.33
CA GLN A 94 -3.51 4.40 -19.06
C GLN A 94 -4.28 3.53 -18.06
N LEU A 95 -4.84 2.42 -18.55
CA LEU A 95 -5.60 1.46 -17.75
C LEU A 95 -4.64 0.48 -17.07
N GLU A 96 -4.27 0.81 -15.85
CA GLU A 96 -3.52 -0.10 -14.99
C GLU A 96 -4.47 -1.16 -14.37
N PRO A 97 -4.01 -2.42 -14.17
CA PRO A 97 -4.86 -3.50 -13.66
C PRO A 97 -5.58 -3.17 -12.35
N TYR A 98 -4.90 -2.48 -11.43
CA TYR A 98 -5.48 -2.10 -10.14
C TYR A 98 -6.65 -1.10 -10.31
N ARG A 99 -6.58 -0.19 -11.29
CA ARG A 99 -7.61 0.84 -11.52
C ARG A 99 -8.90 0.22 -12.01
N ILE A 100 -8.80 -0.73 -12.94
CA ILE A 100 -9.95 -1.47 -13.43
C ILE A 100 -10.59 -2.24 -12.29
N LEU A 101 -9.80 -2.94 -11.49
CA LEU A 101 -10.34 -3.70 -10.37
C LEU A 101 -11.03 -2.79 -9.35
N VAL A 102 -10.39 -1.68 -8.95
CA VAL A 102 -11.01 -0.70 -8.04
C VAL A 102 -12.29 -0.12 -8.65
N GLY A 103 -12.28 0.20 -9.94
CA GLY A 103 -13.46 0.69 -10.67
C GLY A 103 -14.61 -0.33 -10.69
N LEU A 104 -14.34 -1.59 -11.05
CA LEU A 104 -15.32 -2.67 -11.08
C LEU A 104 -15.91 -2.95 -9.70
N VAL A 105 -15.06 -3.03 -8.67
CA VAL A 105 -15.52 -3.23 -7.28
C VAL A 105 -16.29 -2.00 -6.79
N GLY A 106 -15.89 -0.79 -7.20
CA GLY A 106 -16.62 0.45 -6.93
C GLY A 106 -18.00 0.48 -7.58
N CYS A 107 -18.11 0.08 -8.86
CA CYS A 107 -19.39 -0.04 -9.56
C CYS A 107 -20.29 -1.10 -8.90
N ALA A 108 -19.74 -2.25 -8.52
CA ALA A 108 -20.47 -3.26 -7.77
C ALA A 108 -20.97 -2.73 -6.42
N LEU A 109 -20.18 -1.90 -5.73
CA LEU A 109 -20.57 -1.26 -4.47
C LEU A 109 -21.69 -0.24 -4.68
N LEU A 110 -21.60 0.61 -5.71
CA LEU A 110 -22.65 1.56 -6.06
C LEU A 110 -23.96 0.85 -6.43
N GLY A 111 -23.89 -0.19 -7.26
CA GLY A 111 -25.05 -1.02 -7.57
C GLY A 111 -25.63 -1.67 -6.32
N SER A 112 -24.78 -2.17 -5.42
CA SER A 112 -25.22 -2.77 -4.16
C SER A 112 -25.78 -1.74 -3.17
N LEU A 113 -25.35 -0.48 -3.19
CA LEU A 113 -25.93 0.59 -2.36
C LEU A 113 -27.35 0.95 -2.82
N LEU A 114 -27.64 0.81 -4.12
CA LEU A 114 -28.96 1.05 -4.69
C LEU A 114 -29.93 -0.12 -4.41
N ILE A 115 -29.42 -1.34 -4.26
CA ILE A 115 -30.23 -2.57 -4.13
C ILE A 115 -30.31 -3.05 -2.67
N ASP A 116 -29.21 -3.02 -1.92
CA ASP A 116 -29.11 -3.60 -0.58
C ASP A 116 -29.15 -2.54 0.52
N HIS A 117 -30.30 -2.43 1.19
CA HIS A 117 -30.51 -1.52 2.31
C HIS A 117 -29.61 -1.77 3.53
N ARG A 118 -28.87 -2.89 3.58
CA ARG A 118 -27.91 -3.21 4.65
C ARG A 118 -26.60 -2.42 4.49
N LEU A 119 -26.24 -2.07 3.26
CA LEU A 119 -25.13 -1.16 2.97
C LEU A 119 -25.63 0.28 3.17
N ARG A 120 -25.32 0.85 4.33
CA ARG A 120 -25.60 2.25 4.62
C ARG A 120 -24.30 3.02 4.68
N TRP A 121 -24.33 4.26 4.18
CA TRP A 121 -23.25 5.21 4.42
C TRP A 121 -23.04 5.37 5.93
N ARG A 122 -21.80 5.23 6.38
CA ARG A 122 -21.43 5.34 7.80
C ARG A 122 -20.29 6.32 7.91
N ALA A 123 -20.47 7.32 8.76
CA ALA A 123 -19.41 8.27 9.07
C ALA A 123 -18.16 7.51 9.53
N THR A 124 -17.03 7.80 8.89
CA THR A 124 -15.73 7.19 9.21
C THR A 124 -15.06 7.94 10.35
N GLY A 125 -15.48 9.18 10.59
CA GLY A 125 -14.86 10.10 11.54
C GLY A 125 -13.58 10.75 11.01
N LEU A 126 -13.20 10.46 9.76
CA LEU A 126 -12.18 11.17 8.98
C LEU A 126 -12.78 11.91 7.79
N ASP A 127 -14.11 11.97 7.68
CA ASP A 127 -14.80 12.61 6.56
C ASP A 127 -14.49 14.12 6.49
N GLY A 128 -14.40 14.79 7.65
CA GLY A 128 -13.98 16.21 7.75
C GLY A 128 -12.59 16.49 7.16
N PRO A 129 -11.50 15.85 7.66
CA PRO A 129 -10.17 16.07 7.11
C PRO A 129 -10.04 15.62 5.64
N ILE A 130 -10.74 14.55 5.21
CA ILE A 130 -10.74 14.14 3.80
C ILE A 130 -11.42 15.21 2.94
N ALA A 131 -12.59 15.71 3.34
CA ALA A 131 -13.29 16.76 2.61
C ALA A 131 -12.45 18.05 2.54
N MET A 132 -11.78 18.42 3.63
CA MET A 132 -10.88 19.58 3.67
C MET A 132 -9.68 19.39 2.72
N LEU A 133 -9.11 18.18 2.65
CA LEU A 133 -8.00 17.87 1.75
C LEU A 133 -8.43 17.90 0.28
N LEU A 134 -9.59 17.34 -0.05
CA LEU A 134 -10.17 17.42 -1.40
C LEU A 134 -10.48 18.87 -1.78
N LEU A 135 -11.04 19.64 -0.86
CA LEU A 135 -11.27 21.07 -1.06
C LEU A 135 -9.94 21.81 -1.28
N ALA A 136 -8.89 21.50 -0.53
CA ALA A 136 -7.57 22.08 -0.73
C ALA A 136 -7.02 21.79 -2.13
N MET A 137 -7.17 20.56 -2.62
CA MET A 137 -6.77 20.20 -3.98
C MET A 137 -7.57 20.96 -5.05
N ILE A 138 -8.89 21.07 -4.88
CA ILE A 138 -9.75 21.81 -5.82
C ILE A 138 -9.35 23.30 -5.82
N LEU A 139 -9.20 23.92 -4.65
CA LEU A 139 -8.81 25.33 -4.53
C LEU A 139 -7.40 25.57 -5.09
N SER A 140 -6.47 24.65 -4.89
CA SER A 140 -5.13 24.69 -5.48
C SER A 140 -5.19 24.72 -7.02
N VAL A 141 -6.00 23.86 -7.65
CA VAL A 141 -6.19 23.86 -9.11
C VAL A 141 -6.91 25.13 -9.59
N LEU A 142 -8.02 25.51 -8.95
CA LEU A 142 -8.84 26.64 -9.38
C LEU A 142 -8.09 27.98 -9.29
N THR A 143 -7.35 28.21 -8.21
CA THR A 143 -6.58 29.44 -8.02
C THR A 143 -5.39 29.56 -8.97
N ARG A 144 -4.95 28.44 -9.56
CA ARG A 144 -3.80 28.38 -10.48
C ARG A 144 -4.18 27.95 -11.90
N GLY A 145 -5.47 28.04 -12.26
CA GLY A 145 -5.98 27.62 -13.56
C GLY A 145 -5.24 28.25 -14.75
N GLY A 146 -4.92 29.55 -14.68
CA GLY A 146 -4.17 30.24 -15.75
C GLY A 146 -2.75 29.68 -15.95
N HIS A 147 -2.05 29.32 -14.87
CA HIS A 147 -0.73 28.69 -14.94
C HIS A 147 -0.80 27.27 -15.53
N ILE A 148 -1.82 26.50 -15.14
CA ILE A 148 -2.03 25.12 -15.60
C ILE A 148 -2.35 25.08 -17.09
N LEU A 149 -3.25 25.94 -17.55
CA LEU A 149 -3.66 26.01 -18.95
C LEU A 149 -2.55 26.60 -19.82
N GLY A 150 -1.95 27.72 -19.40
CA GLY A 150 -0.86 28.37 -20.13
C GLY A 150 0.42 27.53 -20.22
N GLY A 151 0.70 26.71 -19.20
CA GLY A 151 1.85 25.79 -19.18
C GLY A 151 1.63 24.47 -19.92
N GLY A 152 0.40 24.15 -20.32
CA GLY A 152 0.05 22.84 -20.88
C GLY A 152 0.15 21.70 -19.85
N LEU A 153 -0.07 21.99 -18.56
CA LEU A 153 0.13 21.05 -17.45
C LEU A 153 -1.13 20.24 -17.09
N SER A 154 -2.23 20.45 -17.82
CA SER A 154 -3.55 19.88 -17.50
C SER A 154 -3.53 18.35 -17.38
N GLN A 155 -2.79 17.65 -18.24
CA GLN A 155 -2.71 16.19 -18.20
C GLN A 155 -2.01 15.66 -16.94
N TYR A 156 -1.01 16.40 -16.41
CA TYR A 156 -0.31 16.04 -15.17
C TYR A 156 -1.22 16.21 -13.95
N VAL A 157 -1.95 17.33 -13.90
CA VAL A 157 -2.95 17.61 -12.85
C VAL A 157 -4.03 16.53 -12.85
N ILE A 158 -4.62 16.23 -14.02
CA ILE A 158 -5.65 15.18 -14.14
C ILE A 158 -5.10 13.84 -13.67
N ARG A 159 -3.92 13.44 -14.14
CA ARG A 159 -3.28 12.18 -13.76
C ARG A 159 -3.07 12.10 -12.25
N TYR A 160 -2.52 13.15 -11.65
CA TYR A 160 -2.29 13.22 -10.20
C TYR A 160 -3.60 13.11 -9.43
N MET A 161 -4.60 13.92 -9.78
CA MET A 161 -5.90 13.90 -9.12
C MET A 161 -6.58 12.53 -9.24
N MET A 162 -6.51 11.87 -10.40
CA MET A 162 -7.04 10.52 -10.58
C MET A 162 -6.36 9.49 -9.67
N PHE A 163 -5.03 9.53 -9.56
CA PHE A 163 -4.31 8.68 -8.61
C PHE A 163 -4.78 8.97 -7.19
N PHE A 164 -4.86 10.24 -6.80
CA PHE A 164 -5.27 10.63 -5.46
C PHE A 164 -6.71 10.21 -5.13
N PHE A 165 -7.66 10.44 -6.04
CA PHE A 165 -9.04 10.01 -5.89
C PHE A 165 -9.16 8.50 -5.78
N SER A 166 -8.33 7.72 -6.47
CA SER A 166 -8.33 6.27 -6.32
C SER A 166 -7.99 5.83 -4.89
N TYR A 167 -7.16 6.59 -4.16
CA TYR A 167 -6.84 6.34 -2.75
C TYR A 167 -8.08 6.54 -1.86
N ILE A 168 -8.80 7.63 -2.10
CA ILE A 168 -10.02 7.98 -1.37
C ILE A 168 -11.15 6.99 -1.68
N ILE A 169 -11.28 6.56 -2.93
CA ILE A 169 -12.24 5.53 -3.34
C ILE A 169 -11.94 4.23 -2.60
N VAL A 170 -10.68 3.75 -2.61
CA VAL A 170 -10.30 2.54 -1.87
C VAL A 170 -10.62 2.67 -0.39
N PHE A 171 -10.34 3.83 0.22
CA PHE A 171 -10.68 4.10 1.62
C PHE A 171 -12.19 3.93 1.89
N TYR A 172 -13.04 4.63 1.13
CA TYR A 172 -14.50 4.55 1.33
C TYR A 172 -15.07 3.18 0.97
N LEU A 173 -14.58 2.56 -0.09
CA LEU A 173 -14.94 1.22 -0.51
C LEU A 173 -14.66 0.21 0.59
N MET A 174 -13.47 0.25 1.20
CA MET A 174 -13.11 -0.62 2.33
C MET A 174 -14.00 -0.35 3.54
N THR A 175 -14.23 0.93 3.91
CA THR A 175 -15.06 1.25 5.08
C THR A 175 -16.53 0.88 4.91
N LEU A 176 -17.07 0.90 3.70
CA LEU A 176 -18.45 0.49 3.42
C LEU A 176 -18.60 -1.03 3.34
N ALA A 177 -17.70 -1.69 2.61
CA ALA A 177 -17.78 -3.13 2.35
C ALA A 177 -17.39 -3.99 3.56
N LEU A 178 -16.48 -3.51 4.43
CA LEU A 178 -16.07 -4.25 5.63
C LEU A 178 -17.06 -4.06 6.77
N THR A 179 -17.89 -5.09 6.97
CA THR A 179 -18.89 -5.14 8.03
C THR A 179 -18.52 -6.13 9.14
N ARG A 180 -17.84 -7.23 8.81
CA ARG A 180 -17.51 -8.29 9.76
C ARG A 180 -16.06 -8.23 10.20
N ARG A 181 -15.85 -8.57 11.47
CA ARG A 181 -14.54 -8.62 12.09
C ARG A 181 -13.65 -9.74 11.52
N SER A 182 -14.25 -10.89 11.22
CA SER A 182 -13.55 -12.01 10.57
C SER A 182 -12.98 -11.63 9.20
N ASP A 183 -13.69 -10.77 8.46
CA ASP A 183 -13.24 -10.26 7.16
C ASP A 183 -12.02 -9.35 7.33
N VAL A 184 -12.05 -8.42 8.29
CA VAL A 184 -10.89 -7.57 8.63
C VAL A 184 -9.66 -8.41 8.94
N GLU A 185 -9.80 -9.42 9.81
CA GLU A 185 -8.69 -10.28 10.19
C GLU A 185 -8.16 -11.12 9.04
N ALA A 186 -9.05 -11.59 8.17
CA ALA A 186 -8.65 -12.31 6.97
C ALA A 186 -7.85 -11.42 6.01
N LEU A 187 -8.24 -10.16 5.82
CA LEU A 187 -7.49 -9.21 5.00
C LEU A 187 -6.14 -8.85 5.63
N LEU A 188 -6.05 -8.67 6.95
CA LEU A 188 -4.77 -8.43 7.63
C LEU A 188 -3.81 -9.62 7.49
N ARG A 189 -4.34 -10.86 7.61
CA ARG A 189 -3.55 -12.08 7.35
C ARG A 189 -3.09 -12.15 5.90
N LEU A 190 -3.95 -11.80 4.94
CA LEU A 190 -3.61 -11.75 3.52
C LEU A 190 -2.53 -10.71 3.24
N LEU A 191 -2.62 -9.52 3.81
CA LEU A 191 -1.62 -8.46 3.68
C LEU A 191 -0.26 -8.91 4.18
N VAL A 192 -0.20 -9.42 5.42
CA VAL A 192 1.08 -9.83 6.02
C VAL A 192 1.67 -11.05 5.30
N ALA A 193 0.85 -12.04 4.95
CA ALA A 193 1.32 -13.21 4.21
C ALA A 193 1.79 -12.85 2.79
N GLY A 194 1.00 -12.06 2.05
CA GLY A 194 1.36 -11.60 0.71
C GLY A 194 2.61 -10.73 0.72
N ALA A 195 2.72 -9.79 1.66
CA ALA A 195 3.91 -8.97 1.80
C ALA A 195 5.13 -9.76 2.25
N ALA A 196 4.98 -10.85 3.01
CA ALA A 196 6.10 -11.74 3.32
C ALA A 196 6.62 -12.45 2.05
N VAL A 197 5.74 -12.84 1.12
CA VAL A 197 6.16 -13.38 -0.19
C VAL A 197 6.90 -12.30 -1.00
N VAL A 198 6.37 -11.08 -1.05
CA VAL A 198 7.06 -9.96 -1.71
C VAL A 198 8.41 -9.70 -1.07
N ALA A 199 8.52 -9.74 0.26
CA ALA A 199 9.76 -9.54 0.98
C ALA A 199 10.82 -10.61 0.65
N VAL A 200 10.43 -11.87 0.48
CA VAL A 200 11.33 -12.94 0.00
C VAL A 200 11.86 -12.58 -1.38
N ALA A 201 11.00 -12.14 -2.29
CA ALA A 201 11.41 -11.71 -3.63
C ALA A 201 12.32 -10.45 -3.58
N THR A 202 12.08 -9.52 -2.65
CA THR A 202 12.97 -8.37 -2.42
C THR A 202 14.36 -8.80 -1.94
N VAL A 203 14.44 -9.74 -0.99
CA VAL A 203 15.74 -10.27 -0.55
C VAL A 203 16.45 -11.00 -1.69
N TYR A 204 15.72 -11.80 -2.45
CA TYR A 204 16.25 -12.51 -3.62
C TYR A 204 16.84 -11.53 -4.66
N GLU A 205 16.06 -10.55 -5.08
CA GLU A 205 16.48 -9.52 -6.04
C GLU A 205 17.71 -8.74 -5.54
N SER A 206 17.80 -8.45 -4.24
CA SER A 206 18.96 -7.71 -3.68
C SER A 206 20.29 -8.46 -3.81
N ARG A 207 20.23 -9.79 -3.98
CA ARG A 207 21.41 -10.66 -4.12
C ARG A 207 21.69 -11.01 -5.57
N THR A 208 20.65 -11.26 -6.36
CA THR A 208 20.77 -11.75 -7.75
C THR A 208 20.69 -10.64 -8.79
N SER A 209 20.23 -9.45 -8.41
CA SER A 209 19.82 -8.37 -9.33
C SER A 209 18.71 -8.77 -10.31
N TYR A 210 18.07 -9.92 -10.09
CA TYR A 210 16.96 -10.42 -10.91
C TYR A 210 15.63 -10.14 -10.22
N ASN A 211 14.79 -9.33 -10.87
CA ASN A 211 13.45 -9.02 -10.37
C ASN A 211 12.41 -9.96 -11.02
N ILE A 212 11.80 -10.81 -10.19
CA ILE A 212 10.78 -11.78 -10.60
C ILE A 212 9.54 -11.07 -11.15
N PHE A 213 9.21 -9.88 -10.63
CA PHE A 213 8.00 -9.15 -11.02
C PHE A 213 8.12 -8.47 -12.38
N ASP A 214 9.32 -8.37 -12.95
CA ASP A 214 9.56 -7.81 -14.30
C ASP A 214 9.12 -8.79 -15.40
N HIS A 215 8.88 -10.04 -15.01
CA HIS A 215 8.61 -11.15 -15.91
C HIS A 215 7.15 -11.65 -15.80
N LEU A 216 6.26 -10.92 -15.12
CA LEU A 216 4.84 -11.31 -15.00
C LEU A 216 4.12 -11.42 -16.34
N HIS A 217 4.51 -10.64 -17.35
CA HIS A 217 3.95 -10.73 -18.70
C HIS A 217 4.12 -12.13 -19.33
N GLN A 218 5.13 -12.90 -18.90
CA GLN A 218 5.33 -14.29 -19.36
C GLN A 218 4.25 -15.23 -18.82
N PHE A 219 3.69 -14.93 -17.64
CA PHE A 219 2.63 -15.73 -17.00
C PHE A 219 1.23 -15.16 -17.24
N LEU A 220 1.14 -13.85 -17.48
CA LEU A 220 -0.09 -13.11 -17.75
C LEU A 220 0.06 -12.37 -19.09
N PRO A 221 -0.21 -13.03 -20.22
CA PRO A 221 0.03 -12.47 -21.57
C PRO A 221 -0.75 -11.18 -21.86
N ILE A 222 -1.79 -10.89 -21.06
CA ILE A 222 -2.56 -9.65 -21.14
C ILE A 222 -1.80 -8.43 -20.61
N LEU A 223 -0.70 -8.61 -19.88
CA LEU A 223 0.08 -7.51 -19.33
C LEU A 223 1.23 -7.15 -20.27
N ARG A 224 1.34 -5.87 -20.64
CA ARG A 224 2.49 -5.32 -21.35
C ARG A 224 3.44 -4.67 -20.37
N PHE A 225 4.69 -5.12 -20.37
CA PHE A 225 5.74 -4.55 -19.54
C PHE A 225 6.30 -3.28 -20.18
N ASN A 226 6.15 -2.16 -19.48
CA ASN A 226 6.67 -0.83 -19.85
C ASN A 226 7.69 -0.31 -18.82
N GLY A 227 8.20 -1.18 -17.96
CA GLY A 227 9.17 -0.79 -16.93
C GLY A 227 10.56 -0.56 -17.51
N VAL A 228 11.19 0.55 -17.14
CA VAL A 228 12.63 0.74 -17.35
C VAL A 228 13.37 0.02 -16.21
N PRO A 229 14.36 -0.86 -16.49
CA PRO A 229 15.14 -1.51 -15.44
C PRO A 229 15.87 -0.47 -14.58
N TYR A 230 15.49 -0.37 -13.30
CA TYR A 230 16.14 0.53 -12.35
C TYR A 230 17.37 -0.17 -11.75
N VAL A 231 18.52 -0.10 -12.43
CA VAL A 231 19.80 -0.60 -11.89
C VAL A 231 20.62 0.57 -11.40
N THR A 232 20.53 0.87 -10.09
CA THR A 232 21.50 1.75 -9.43
C THR A 232 22.25 0.95 -8.38
N ASP A 233 23.56 0.79 -8.57
CA ASP A 233 24.45 0.26 -7.54
C ASP A 233 24.68 1.34 -6.48
N ARG A 234 24.36 1.02 -5.22
CA ARG A 234 24.69 1.85 -4.06
C ARG A 234 25.26 0.93 -2.98
N GLY A 235 26.54 1.12 -2.67
CA GLY A 235 27.24 0.37 -1.62
C GLY A 235 27.39 -1.13 -1.92
N GLY A 236 27.87 -1.47 -3.13
CA GLY A 236 28.33 -2.82 -3.48
C GLY A 236 27.23 -3.86 -3.66
N GLY A 237 26.07 -3.49 -4.22
CA GLY A 237 25.01 -4.43 -4.59
C GLY A 237 23.69 -3.74 -4.93
N ALA A 238 22.90 -4.35 -5.82
CA ALA A 238 21.67 -3.80 -6.37
C ALA A 238 20.62 -3.48 -5.29
N ARG A 239 19.97 -2.32 -5.41
CA ARG A 239 18.84 -1.94 -4.55
C ARG A 239 17.57 -2.61 -5.06
N ALA A 240 17.06 -3.58 -4.29
CA ALA A 240 15.84 -4.29 -4.65
C ALA A 240 14.58 -3.43 -4.46
N TYR A 241 13.64 -3.55 -5.41
CA TYR A 241 12.34 -2.88 -5.36
C TYR A 241 11.15 -3.82 -5.57
N ALA A 242 11.39 -5.06 -6.00
CA ALA A 242 10.43 -6.14 -6.15
C ALA A 242 9.18 -5.67 -6.91
N SER A 243 8.00 -5.79 -6.30
CA SER A 243 6.75 -5.30 -6.89
C SER A 243 6.53 -3.80 -6.70
N GLY A 244 7.38 -3.13 -5.93
CA GLY A 244 7.31 -1.70 -5.70
C GLY A 244 7.79 -0.86 -6.88
N GLN A 245 7.43 0.42 -6.84
CA GLN A 245 7.84 1.39 -7.86
C GLN A 245 9.30 1.86 -7.69
N HIS A 246 9.83 1.75 -6.47
CA HIS A 246 11.17 2.21 -6.12
C HIS A 246 11.63 1.52 -4.83
N PRO A 247 12.95 1.30 -4.61
CA PRO A 247 13.44 0.62 -3.41
C PRO A 247 12.99 1.29 -2.11
N ILE A 248 12.94 2.63 -2.09
CA ILE A 248 12.50 3.38 -0.91
C ILE A 248 11.04 3.08 -0.57
N ALA A 249 10.17 3.10 -1.58
CA ALA A 249 8.74 2.84 -1.41
C ALA A 249 8.47 1.38 -1.02
N MET A 250 9.22 0.43 -1.58
CA MET A 250 9.13 -0.99 -1.21
C MET A 250 9.51 -1.20 0.26
N GLY A 251 10.63 -0.59 0.71
CA GLY A 251 11.05 -0.67 2.11
C GLY A 251 10.03 -0.06 3.06
N ALA A 252 9.43 1.07 2.68
CA ALA A 252 8.34 1.71 3.43
C ALA A 252 7.08 0.83 3.53
N ALA A 253 6.65 0.23 2.41
CA ALA A 253 5.48 -0.65 2.35
C ALA A 253 5.64 -1.88 3.25
N LEU A 254 6.81 -2.54 3.24
CA LEU A 254 7.08 -3.69 4.12
C LEU A 254 7.09 -3.28 5.59
N MET A 255 7.73 -2.14 5.92
CA MET A 255 7.81 -1.64 7.29
C MET A 255 6.45 -1.30 7.89
N MET A 256 5.53 -0.71 7.10
CA MET A 256 4.16 -0.44 7.55
C MET A 256 3.40 -1.68 8.00
N LEU A 257 3.76 -2.87 7.50
CA LEU A 257 3.07 -4.12 7.84
C LEU A 257 3.69 -4.86 9.03
N VAL A 258 4.89 -4.46 9.48
CA VAL A 258 5.55 -5.04 10.67
C VAL A 258 4.67 -4.95 11.94
N PRO A 259 4.06 -3.80 12.29
CA PRO A 259 3.19 -3.73 13.47
C PRO A 259 1.96 -4.64 13.38
N ILE A 260 1.47 -4.90 12.17
CA ILE A 260 0.35 -5.82 11.93
C ILE A 260 0.80 -7.27 12.11
N ALA A 261 2.01 -7.61 11.65
CA ALA A 261 2.61 -8.92 11.90
C ALA A 261 2.80 -9.17 13.41
N ILE A 262 3.25 -8.17 14.17
CA ILE A 262 3.36 -8.23 15.63
C ILE A 262 2.00 -8.52 16.29
N TYR A 263 0.94 -7.85 15.84
CA TYR A 263 -0.41 -8.16 16.29
C TYR A 263 -0.81 -9.62 16.00
N LEU A 264 -0.57 -10.11 14.79
CA LEU A 264 -0.90 -11.49 14.40
C LEU A 264 -0.12 -12.54 15.20
N ILE A 265 1.15 -12.26 15.52
CA ILE A 265 1.98 -13.08 16.40
C ILE A 265 1.31 -13.21 17.77
N ARG A 266 0.96 -12.08 18.39
CA ARG A 266 0.37 -12.07 19.73
C ARG A 266 -0.97 -12.80 19.75
N LYS A 267 -1.84 -12.47 18.81
CA LYS A 267 -3.20 -12.99 18.76
C LYS A 267 -3.27 -14.50 18.52
N THR A 268 -2.42 -15.00 17.62
CA THR A 268 -2.53 -16.40 17.17
C THR A 268 -1.52 -17.33 17.82
N GLY A 269 -0.39 -16.81 18.33
CA GLY A 269 0.72 -17.60 18.85
C GLY A 269 1.45 -18.47 17.80
N GLN A 270 1.14 -18.34 16.51
CA GLN A 270 1.66 -19.24 15.48
C GLN A 270 3.04 -18.79 14.98
N LYS A 271 3.99 -19.74 14.90
CA LYS A 271 5.38 -19.52 14.45
C LYS A 271 5.49 -18.90 13.05
N ARG A 272 4.53 -19.17 12.15
CA ARG A 272 4.54 -18.60 10.79
C ARG A 272 4.50 -17.07 10.76
N TRP A 273 3.87 -16.42 11.75
CA TRP A 273 3.80 -14.96 11.80
C TRP A 273 5.10 -14.34 12.32
N TRP A 274 5.85 -15.06 13.16
CA TRP A 274 7.23 -14.69 13.49
C TRP A 274 8.11 -14.71 12.25
N LEU A 275 8.02 -15.77 11.45
CA LEU A 275 8.73 -15.85 10.18
C LEU A 275 8.31 -14.72 9.23
N ALA A 276 7.01 -14.47 9.07
CA ALA A 276 6.52 -13.36 8.24
C ALA A 276 7.07 -12.01 8.73
N CYS A 277 7.02 -11.72 10.04
CA CYS A 277 7.58 -10.50 10.60
C CYS A 277 9.08 -10.35 10.32
N LEU A 278 9.85 -11.44 10.49
CA LEU A 278 11.28 -11.46 10.19
C LEU A 278 11.53 -11.18 8.69
N LEU A 279 10.78 -11.83 7.80
CA LEU A 279 10.88 -11.63 6.36
C LEU A 279 10.57 -10.18 5.96
N LEU A 280 9.51 -9.57 6.52
CA LEU A 280 9.19 -8.16 6.27
C LEU A 280 10.35 -7.23 6.67
N VAL A 281 10.97 -7.47 7.83
CA VAL A 281 12.13 -6.68 8.29
C VAL A 281 13.33 -6.88 7.37
N LEU A 282 13.68 -8.13 7.05
CA LEU A 282 14.81 -8.44 6.16
C LEU A 282 14.60 -7.88 4.75
N GLY A 283 13.40 -8.03 4.16
CA GLY A 283 13.07 -7.48 2.85
C GLY A 283 13.13 -5.96 2.82
N ALA A 284 12.64 -5.29 3.87
CA ALA A 284 12.75 -3.84 3.95
C ALA A 284 14.21 -3.36 4.07
N LEU A 285 15.04 -4.06 4.84
CA LEU A 285 16.48 -3.75 4.93
C LEU A 285 17.24 -4.07 3.64
N ALA A 286 16.81 -5.08 2.88
CA ALA A 286 17.38 -5.44 1.58
C ALA A 286 17.21 -4.34 0.52
N THR A 287 16.26 -3.41 0.71
CA THR A 287 16.12 -2.22 -0.15
C THR A 287 17.25 -1.17 0.03
N LYS A 288 18.08 -1.35 1.06
CA LYS A 288 19.15 -0.43 1.49
C LYS A 288 18.63 1.02 1.64
N SER A 289 17.43 1.18 2.19
CA SER A 289 16.75 2.47 2.32
C SER A 289 16.81 3.03 3.75
N ARG A 290 17.29 4.26 3.90
CA ARG A 290 17.28 5.01 5.19
C ARG A 290 15.84 5.21 5.70
N THR A 291 14.88 5.37 4.80
CA THR A 291 13.46 5.52 5.13
C THR A 291 12.91 4.33 5.92
N ALA A 292 13.26 3.09 5.53
CA ALA A 292 12.78 1.90 6.23
C ALA A 292 13.24 1.89 7.70
N ILE A 293 14.45 2.37 7.96
CA ILE A 293 15.03 2.49 9.30
C ILE A 293 14.29 3.54 10.12
N VAL A 294 14.07 4.73 9.54
CA VAL A 294 13.32 5.81 10.22
C VAL A 294 11.91 5.34 10.56
N MET A 295 11.23 4.67 9.63
CA MET A 295 9.89 4.11 9.86
C MET A 295 9.89 3.04 10.95
N MET A 296 10.90 2.17 11.00
CA MET A 296 11.07 1.19 12.08
C MET A 296 11.24 1.87 13.44
N LEU A 297 12.05 2.93 13.52
CA LEU A 297 12.22 3.70 14.75
C LEU A 297 10.90 4.36 15.20
N VAL A 298 10.15 4.95 14.27
CA VAL A 298 8.83 5.53 14.56
C VAL A 298 7.85 4.46 15.04
N ILE A 299 7.87 3.25 14.46
CA ILE A 299 7.07 2.12 14.93
C ILE A 299 7.42 1.77 16.38
N LEU A 300 8.70 1.63 16.69
CA LEU A 300 9.17 1.29 18.04
C LEU A 300 8.76 2.36 19.05
N VAL A 301 8.93 3.64 18.70
CA VAL A 301 8.50 4.77 19.53
C VAL A 301 6.98 4.78 19.69
N ALA A 302 6.20 4.60 18.63
CA ALA A 302 4.74 4.57 18.69
C ALA A 302 4.24 3.45 19.61
N ILE A 303 4.78 2.23 19.46
CA ILE A 303 4.48 1.10 20.34
C ILE A 303 4.92 1.39 21.77
N TRP A 304 6.10 1.96 21.99
CA TRP A 304 6.56 2.34 23.33
C TRP A 304 5.61 3.31 24.00
N ILE A 305 5.24 4.40 23.33
CA ILE A 305 4.33 5.40 23.90
C ILE A 305 2.99 4.72 24.20
N MET A 306 2.43 3.89 23.31
CA MET A 306 1.10 3.25 23.52
C MET A 306 1.11 2.08 24.52
N LYS A 307 2.19 1.31 24.59
CA LYS A 307 2.35 0.06 25.35
C LYS A 307 3.65 0.05 26.16
N PRO A 308 3.85 0.99 27.10
CA PRO A 308 5.13 1.16 27.77
C PRO A 308 5.56 -0.06 28.60
N ALA A 309 4.62 -0.68 29.32
CA ALA A 309 4.90 -1.86 30.15
C ALA A 309 5.32 -3.08 29.31
N ALA A 310 4.62 -3.35 28.21
CA ALA A 310 4.94 -4.45 27.31
C ALA A 310 6.28 -4.20 26.58
N THR A 311 6.51 -2.97 26.12
CA THR A 311 7.74 -2.60 25.42
C THR A 311 8.97 -2.77 26.30
N ARG A 312 8.92 -2.30 27.56
CA ARG A 312 10.03 -2.48 28.52
C ARG A 312 10.41 -3.95 28.73
N ARG A 313 9.44 -4.86 28.73
CA ARG A 313 9.68 -6.31 28.83
C ARG A 313 10.25 -6.93 27.55
N MET A 314 10.05 -6.28 26.40
CA MET A 314 10.53 -6.75 25.09
C MET A 314 11.92 -6.24 24.75
N ILE A 315 12.37 -5.11 25.32
CA ILE A 315 13.71 -4.54 25.05
C ILE A 315 14.85 -5.57 25.16
N PRO A 316 14.95 -6.40 26.24
CA PRO A 316 16.01 -7.41 26.33
C PRO A 316 15.94 -8.46 25.24
N LYS A 317 14.73 -8.75 24.73
CA LYS A 317 14.47 -9.74 23.67
C LYS A 317 14.73 -9.19 22.27
N LEU A 318 14.81 -7.86 22.11
CA LEU A 318 15.13 -7.21 20.83
C LEU A 318 16.64 -7.16 20.58
N LEU A 319 17.47 -7.17 21.63
CA LEU A 319 18.94 -7.16 21.50
C LEU A 319 19.50 -8.31 20.63
N PRO A 320 19.07 -9.58 20.83
CA PRO A 320 19.51 -10.69 19.98
C PRO A 320 19.04 -10.56 18.54
N LEU A 321 17.87 -9.95 18.31
CA LEU A 321 17.34 -9.74 16.95
C LEU A 321 18.21 -8.75 16.16
N VAL A 322 18.69 -7.69 16.81
CA VAL A 322 19.66 -6.74 16.21
C VAL A 322 20.95 -7.48 15.84
N LEU A 323 21.42 -8.39 16.70
CA LEU A 323 22.60 -9.23 16.43
C LEU A 323 22.36 -10.18 15.24
N VAL A 324 21.19 -10.80 15.14
CA VAL A 324 20.82 -11.66 14.00
C VAL A 324 20.76 -10.87 12.70
N VAL A 325 20.22 -9.65 12.71
CA VAL A 325 20.21 -8.76 11.54
C VAL A 325 21.63 -8.41 11.11
N HIS A 326 22.52 -8.13 12.07
CA HIS A 326 23.94 -7.86 11.80
C HIS A 326 24.64 -9.03 11.11
N VAL A 327 24.39 -10.26 11.59
CA VAL A 327 24.99 -11.49 11.04
C VAL A 327 24.38 -11.86 9.67
N ALA A 328 23.06 -11.73 9.50
CA ALA A 328 22.38 -12.09 8.25
C ALA A 328 22.67 -11.10 7.11
N LEU A 329 22.98 -9.85 7.43
CA LEU A 329 23.28 -8.79 6.47
C LEU A 329 24.60 -8.08 6.86
N PRO A 330 25.77 -8.72 6.68
CA PRO A 330 27.04 -8.09 6.98
C PRO A 330 27.18 -6.79 6.18
N GLY A 331 27.58 -5.71 6.86
CA GLY A 331 27.64 -4.36 6.29
C GLY A 331 26.40 -3.50 6.54
N THR A 332 25.27 -4.04 7.02
CA THR A 332 24.12 -3.19 7.43
C THR A 332 24.50 -2.26 8.57
N LEU A 333 25.10 -2.74 9.66
CA LEU A 333 25.52 -1.86 10.77
C LEU A 333 26.51 -0.78 10.32
N SER A 334 27.44 -1.11 9.42
CA SER A 334 28.35 -0.14 8.82
C SER A 334 27.60 0.87 7.95
N THR A 335 26.56 0.43 7.23
CA THR A 335 25.63 1.31 6.48
C THR A 335 24.80 2.18 7.43
N PHE A 336 24.34 1.65 8.56
CA PHE A 336 23.64 2.40 9.62
C PHE A 336 24.57 3.46 10.23
N GLN A 337 25.80 3.07 10.60
CA GLN A 337 26.80 3.96 11.17
C GLN A 337 27.18 5.05 10.16
N SER A 338 27.49 4.71 8.91
CA SER A 338 27.80 5.70 7.86
C SER A 338 26.61 6.54 7.43
N THR A 339 25.37 6.06 7.67
CA THR A 339 24.13 6.81 7.41
C THR A 339 23.86 7.86 8.48
N PHE A 340 24.01 7.52 9.76
CA PHE A 340 23.69 8.44 10.87
C PHE A 340 24.92 9.22 11.36
N PHE A 341 26.12 8.67 11.16
CA PHE A 341 27.40 9.24 11.55
C PHE A 341 28.41 9.17 10.39
N PRO A 342 28.12 9.81 9.24
CA PRO A 342 29.08 9.92 8.16
C PRO A 342 30.31 10.69 8.63
N SER A 343 31.50 10.29 8.18
CA SER A 343 32.78 10.89 8.57
C SER A 343 32.91 12.39 8.25
N GLY A 344 32.11 12.91 7.30
CA GLY A 344 32.03 14.34 6.97
C GLY A 344 30.87 15.11 7.62
N GLY A 345 30.05 14.47 8.47
CA GLY A 345 28.84 15.06 9.06
C GLY A 345 27.59 14.89 8.20
N ILE A 346 26.41 14.82 8.85
CA ILE A 346 25.13 14.48 8.20
C ILE A 346 24.80 15.47 7.08
N VAL A 347 24.99 16.76 7.34
CA VAL A 347 24.74 17.83 6.37
C VAL A 347 25.64 17.70 5.14
N ALA A 348 26.94 17.47 5.33
CA ALA A 348 27.86 17.32 4.19
C ALA A 348 27.55 16.05 3.37
N SER A 349 27.16 14.94 4.02
CA SER A 349 26.83 13.69 3.31
C SER A 349 25.53 13.75 2.49
N GLU A 350 24.56 14.55 2.93
CA GLU A 350 23.33 14.81 2.19
C GLU A 350 23.60 15.77 1.01
N THR A 351 24.48 16.77 1.21
CA THR A 351 24.86 17.73 0.15
C THR A 351 25.82 17.12 -0.88
N GLN A 352 26.72 16.21 -0.49
CA GLN A 352 27.76 15.61 -1.35
C GLN A 352 27.31 14.38 -2.15
N THR A 353 26.05 13.93 -2.05
CA THR A 353 25.54 12.90 -2.98
C THR A 353 25.23 13.55 -4.35
N GLU A 354 26.21 14.27 -4.89
CA GLU A 354 26.30 14.77 -6.25
C GLU A 354 26.54 13.56 -7.15
N THR A 355 25.47 12.99 -7.68
CA THR A 355 25.61 12.22 -8.92
C THR A 355 25.67 13.25 -10.03
N THR A 356 26.69 13.16 -10.89
CA THR A 356 27.07 14.05 -12.00
C THR A 356 25.94 14.45 -12.97
N TRP A 357 24.74 13.88 -12.83
CA TRP A 357 23.51 14.20 -13.56
C TRP A 357 22.60 15.25 -12.88
N ARG A 358 22.88 15.65 -11.62
CA ARG A 358 22.04 16.54 -10.78
C ARG A 358 22.59 17.97 -10.62
N VAL A 359 23.50 18.41 -11.50
CA VAL A 359 24.34 19.62 -11.32
C VAL A 359 23.57 20.91 -11.04
N ASN A 360 22.27 20.99 -11.40
CA ASN A 360 21.47 22.21 -11.18
C ASN A 360 20.30 22.08 -10.17
N TYR A 361 19.95 20.89 -9.68
CA TYR A 361 18.64 20.66 -9.04
C TYR A 361 18.58 19.63 -7.89
N GLY A 362 19.70 19.21 -7.29
CA GLY A 362 19.65 18.31 -6.14
C GLY A 362 20.68 18.60 -5.07
N ARG A 363 20.28 19.27 -3.99
CA ARG A 363 21.16 19.67 -2.86
C ARG A 363 21.00 18.80 -1.61
N GLY A 364 20.49 17.57 -1.77
CA GLY A 364 20.13 16.70 -0.65
C GLY A 364 18.91 17.19 0.12
N ARG A 365 18.30 16.34 0.95
CA ARG A 365 16.98 16.62 1.55
C ARG A 365 16.93 17.90 2.38
N ILE A 366 18.02 18.24 3.06
CA ILE A 366 18.11 19.46 3.89
C ILE A 366 18.35 20.70 3.02
N GLY A 367 19.11 20.56 1.92
CA GLY A 367 19.42 21.66 1.01
C GLY A 367 18.22 22.18 0.23
N GLU A 368 17.19 21.35 0.03
CA GLU A 368 15.95 21.71 -0.69
C GLU A 368 14.99 22.60 0.12
N TRP A 369 15.13 22.68 1.45
CA TRP A 369 14.20 23.45 2.29
C TRP A 369 14.23 24.95 2.00
N ASN A 370 15.41 25.55 1.89
CA ASN A 370 15.51 27.00 1.67
C ASN A 370 14.97 27.44 0.29
N PRO A 371 15.33 26.77 -0.83
CA PRO A 371 14.71 27.02 -2.13
C PRO A 371 13.19 26.80 -2.10
N ALA A 372 12.71 25.69 -1.53
CA ALA A 372 11.28 25.38 -1.46
C ALA A 372 10.50 26.41 -0.64
N LEU A 373 11.02 26.87 0.49
CA LEU A 373 10.34 27.90 1.31
C LEU A 373 10.25 29.25 0.58
N LYS A 374 11.27 29.61 -0.21
CA LYS A 374 11.20 30.80 -1.08
C LYS A 374 10.13 30.61 -2.15
N GLU A 375 10.09 29.44 -2.77
CA GLU A 375 9.09 29.09 -3.77
C GLU A 375 7.66 29.18 -3.21
N TRP A 376 7.45 28.60 -2.03
CA TRP A 376 6.19 28.63 -1.29
C TRP A 376 5.73 30.05 -0.94
N SER A 377 6.66 30.97 -0.66
CA SER A 377 6.34 32.36 -0.28
C SER A 377 5.52 33.11 -1.35
N HIS A 378 5.62 32.70 -2.62
CA HIS A 378 4.83 33.27 -3.71
C HIS A 378 3.38 32.75 -3.74
N THR A 379 3.12 31.58 -3.15
CA THR A 379 1.84 30.89 -3.24
C THR A 379 1.40 30.27 -1.90
N PRO A 380 1.34 31.06 -0.80
CA PRO A 380 1.37 30.48 0.54
C PRO A 380 0.11 29.67 0.92
N MET A 381 -1.07 30.13 0.48
CA MET A 381 -2.36 29.58 0.96
C MET A 381 -2.77 28.28 0.28
N PHE A 382 -2.76 28.26 -1.06
CA PHE A 382 -3.27 27.16 -1.88
C PHE A 382 -2.22 26.52 -2.79
N GLY A 383 -0.95 26.94 -2.68
CA GLY A 383 0.14 26.37 -3.47
C GLY A 383 0.09 26.75 -4.95
N GLN A 384 0.84 25.98 -5.74
CA GLN A 384 1.08 26.21 -7.16
C GLN A 384 0.14 25.43 -8.10
N GLY A 385 -0.75 24.62 -7.53
CA GLY A 385 -1.57 23.68 -8.28
C GLY A 385 -1.09 22.26 -8.03
N VAL A 386 -1.98 21.40 -7.56
CA VAL A 386 -1.62 20.00 -7.31
C VAL A 386 -1.20 19.30 -8.61
N GLY A 387 -0.05 18.62 -8.60
CA GLY A 387 0.44 17.89 -9.77
C GLY A 387 0.99 18.76 -10.91
N THR A 388 1.24 20.06 -10.69
CA THR A 388 1.89 20.94 -11.67
C THR A 388 3.42 20.85 -11.63
N ARG A 389 3.98 20.32 -10.54
CA ARG A 389 5.41 20.05 -10.38
C ARG A 389 5.80 18.78 -11.13
N VAL A 390 6.45 18.96 -12.27
CA VAL A 390 6.99 17.88 -13.12
C VAL A 390 8.47 17.74 -12.81
N ASN A 391 8.83 16.61 -12.22
CA ASN A 391 10.16 16.33 -11.67
C ASN A 391 10.93 15.22 -12.42
N ASP A 392 10.40 14.77 -13.56
CA ASP A 392 11.10 13.83 -14.45
C ASP A 392 11.99 14.61 -15.43
N PHE A 393 13.31 14.42 -15.30
CA PHE A 393 14.31 15.12 -16.12
C PHE A 393 14.24 14.77 -17.61
N LEU A 394 13.59 13.66 -17.96
CA LEU A 394 13.39 13.26 -19.36
C LEU A 394 12.12 13.87 -19.96
N ASP A 395 11.26 14.49 -19.15
CA ASP A 395 10.02 15.09 -19.60
C ASP A 395 10.26 16.50 -20.15
N PRO A 396 9.79 16.83 -21.37
CA PRO A 396 9.90 18.18 -21.94
C PRO A 396 9.27 19.29 -21.08
N LYS A 397 8.37 18.93 -20.16
CA LYS A 397 7.70 19.84 -19.22
C LYS A 397 8.37 19.87 -17.83
N PHE A 398 9.55 19.28 -17.68
CA PHE A 398 10.35 19.36 -16.46
C PHE A 398 10.46 20.81 -15.95
N ASN A 399 10.01 21.05 -14.72
CA ASN A 399 9.95 22.40 -14.14
C ASN A 399 10.32 22.47 -12.66
N ALA A 400 10.51 21.34 -11.97
CA ALA A 400 10.73 21.29 -10.54
C ALA A 400 11.74 20.20 -10.14
N PRO A 401 12.59 20.44 -9.12
CA PRO A 401 13.46 19.41 -8.57
C PRO A 401 12.67 18.32 -7.84
N ILE A 402 13.27 17.12 -7.77
CA ILE A 402 12.80 16.06 -6.86
C ILE A 402 13.14 16.47 -5.43
N LEU A 403 12.12 16.54 -4.56
CA LEU A 403 12.26 17.01 -3.19
C LEU A 403 12.65 15.89 -2.22
N ASP A 404 12.21 14.66 -2.48
CA ASP A 404 12.35 13.53 -1.55
C ASP A 404 11.76 13.84 -0.14
N ASP A 405 10.70 14.65 -0.10
CA ASP A 405 9.94 15.04 1.10
C ASP A 405 8.50 15.40 0.69
N GLN A 406 7.56 14.52 1.00
CA GLN A 406 6.15 14.71 0.66
C GLN A 406 5.49 15.83 1.46
N TRP A 407 5.97 16.19 2.66
CA TRP A 407 5.41 17.32 3.39
C TRP A 407 5.78 18.64 2.73
N LEU A 408 7.04 18.74 2.30
CA LEU A 408 7.52 19.87 1.51
C LEU A 408 6.86 19.92 0.12
N GLY A 409 6.66 18.78 -0.53
CA GLY A 409 5.87 18.72 -1.76
C GLY A 409 4.42 19.19 -1.53
N SER A 410 3.80 18.77 -0.42
CA SER A 410 2.42 19.15 -0.10
C SER A 410 2.26 20.65 0.21
N ILE A 411 3.25 21.29 0.83
CA ILE A 411 3.18 22.74 1.09
C ILE A 411 3.31 23.54 -0.21
N LEU A 412 4.09 23.06 -1.18
CA LEU A 412 4.24 23.70 -2.48
C LEU A 412 3.01 23.50 -3.37
N ASP A 413 2.47 22.27 -3.40
CA ASP A 413 1.33 21.92 -4.25
C ASP A 413 0.02 22.48 -3.70
N LEU A 414 -0.21 22.37 -2.38
CA LEU A 414 -1.50 22.63 -1.74
C LEU A 414 -1.49 23.84 -0.78
N GLY A 415 -0.32 24.42 -0.52
CA GLY A 415 -0.17 25.50 0.45
C GLY A 415 -0.40 25.06 1.90
N VAL A 416 -0.44 26.05 2.81
CA VAL A 416 -0.70 25.80 4.24
C VAL A 416 -2.04 25.11 4.44
N PHE A 417 -3.05 25.46 3.65
CA PHE A 417 -4.39 24.91 3.80
C PHE A 417 -4.41 23.39 3.59
N GLY A 418 -3.72 22.89 2.56
CA GLY A 418 -3.60 21.45 2.33
C GLY A 418 -2.75 20.73 3.36
N VAL A 419 -1.63 21.33 3.81
CA VAL A 419 -0.79 20.74 4.86
C VAL A 419 -1.54 20.62 6.18
N VAL A 420 -2.33 21.63 6.56
CA VAL A 420 -3.18 21.56 7.76
C VAL A 420 -4.24 20.47 7.62
N ALA A 421 -4.88 20.34 6.46
CA ALA A 421 -5.84 19.26 6.20
C ALA A 421 -5.19 17.87 6.31
N LEU A 422 -3.98 17.73 5.77
CA LEU A 422 -3.21 16.49 5.79
C LEU A 422 -2.73 16.14 7.22
N LEU A 423 -2.23 17.12 7.96
CA LEU A 423 -1.90 16.97 9.38
C LEU A 423 -3.13 16.56 10.18
N TRP A 424 -4.27 17.20 9.94
CA TRP A 424 -5.52 16.84 10.61
C TRP A 424 -5.92 15.40 10.30
N PHE A 425 -5.82 14.95 9.06
CA PHE A 425 -6.08 13.55 8.67
C PHE A 425 -5.24 12.56 9.47
N PHE A 426 -3.91 12.70 9.46
CA PHE A 426 -3.01 11.77 10.16
C PHE A 426 -3.17 11.86 11.68
N VAL A 427 -3.20 13.06 12.24
CA VAL A 427 -3.33 13.27 13.68
C VAL A 427 -4.67 12.72 14.18
N ALA A 428 -5.77 12.94 13.44
CA ALA A 428 -7.08 12.39 13.81
C ALA A 428 -7.08 10.86 13.78
N ALA A 429 -6.55 10.24 12.72
CA ALA A 429 -6.46 8.79 12.61
C ALA A 429 -5.63 8.19 13.75
N ILE A 430 -4.41 8.69 13.96
CA ILE A 430 -3.47 8.21 14.99
C ILE A 430 -4.05 8.43 16.39
N ARG A 431 -4.62 9.61 16.69
CA ARG A 431 -5.21 9.88 18.01
C ARG A 431 -6.44 9.04 18.31
N ARG A 432 -7.30 8.78 17.32
CA ARG A 432 -8.50 7.94 17.51
C ARG A 432 -8.10 6.50 17.83
N LEU A 433 -7.21 5.92 17.03
CA LEU A 433 -6.70 4.56 17.25
C LEU A 433 -5.88 4.47 18.55
N GLY A 434 -4.92 5.37 18.71
CA GLY A 434 -3.98 5.38 19.84
C GLY A 434 -4.63 5.63 21.20
N ARG A 435 -5.71 6.41 21.28
CA ARG A 435 -6.45 6.59 22.55
C ARG A 435 -7.11 5.28 23.00
N LEU A 436 -7.71 4.54 22.07
CA LEU A 436 -8.38 3.29 22.41
C LEU A 436 -7.36 2.16 22.63
N ALA A 437 -6.27 2.15 21.88
CA ALA A 437 -5.12 1.25 22.03
C ALA A 437 -4.41 1.34 23.40
N ARG A 438 -4.60 2.44 24.16
CA ARG A 438 -3.98 2.61 25.48
C ARG A 438 -4.84 2.11 26.64
N ARG A 439 -6.09 1.75 26.40
CA ARG A 439 -7.04 1.47 27.50
C ARG A 439 -6.79 0.15 28.21
N ASP A 440 -6.38 -0.87 27.47
CA ASP A 440 -6.19 -2.22 27.98
C ASP A 440 -5.08 -2.96 27.21
N ASP A 441 -4.77 -4.21 27.59
CA ASP A 441 -3.79 -5.08 26.91
C ASP A 441 -4.44 -6.20 26.08
N SER A 442 -5.70 -6.02 25.67
CA SER A 442 -6.44 -6.98 24.83
C SER A 442 -5.84 -7.09 23.42
N ASP A 443 -6.15 -8.19 22.72
CA ASP A 443 -5.76 -8.37 21.31
C ASP A 443 -6.27 -7.22 20.43
N ASP A 444 -7.45 -6.69 20.73
CA ASP A 444 -8.10 -5.61 19.98
C ASP A 444 -7.31 -4.32 20.11
N SER A 445 -6.88 -4.03 21.33
CA SER A 445 -6.03 -2.91 21.65
C SER A 445 -4.64 -3.02 21.00
N TRP A 446 -4.10 -4.24 20.85
CA TRP A 446 -2.90 -4.49 20.05
C TRP A 446 -3.10 -4.32 18.55
N LEU A 447 -4.26 -4.68 17.99
CA LEU A 447 -4.59 -4.37 16.60
C LEU A 447 -4.59 -2.86 16.35
N LEU A 448 -5.25 -2.11 17.23
CA LEU A 448 -5.29 -0.65 17.16
C LEU A 448 -3.90 -0.03 17.34
N THR A 449 -3.07 -0.61 18.21
CA THR A 449 -1.65 -0.22 18.38
C THR A 449 -0.88 -0.42 17.08
N GLY A 450 -1.04 -1.58 16.44
CA GLY A 450 -0.39 -1.90 15.18
C GLY A 450 -0.80 -0.95 14.05
N LEU A 451 -2.10 -0.69 13.90
CA LEU A 451 -2.63 0.24 12.89
C LEU A 451 -2.16 1.68 13.14
N ALA A 452 -2.22 2.16 14.39
CA ALA A 452 -1.73 3.50 14.74
C ALA A 452 -0.22 3.65 14.49
N ALA A 453 0.57 2.63 14.84
CA ALA A 453 2.02 2.63 14.59
C ALA A 453 2.35 2.59 13.10
N ALA A 454 1.63 1.79 12.31
CA ALA A 454 1.79 1.74 10.85
C ALA A 454 1.49 3.10 10.20
N ILE A 455 0.35 3.73 10.55
CA ILE A 455 -0.05 5.04 10.02
C ILE A 455 0.94 6.13 10.45
N ALA A 456 1.38 6.12 11.72
CA ALA A 456 2.40 7.04 12.19
C ALA A 456 3.72 6.85 11.45
N SER A 457 4.16 5.60 11.23
CA SER A 457 5.39 5.31 10.49
C SER A 457 5.35 5.89 9.07
N TYR A 458 4.22 5.78 8.37
CA TYR A 458 4.07 6.37 7.04
C TYR A 458 4.09 7.90 7.10
N ALA A 459 3.34 8.52 8.02
CA ALA A 459 3.26 9.97 8.16
C ALA A 459 4.64 10.60 8.45
N PHE A 460 5.47 9.97 9.27
CA PHE A 460 6.85 10.42 9.49
C PHE A 460 7.78 10.01 8.34
N GLY A 461 7.57 8.84 7.74
CA GLY A 461 8.32 8.38 6.57
C GLY A 461 8.21 9.32 5.38
N MET A 462 7.08 10.01 5.22
CA MET A 462 6.84 11.05 4.21
C MET A 462 7.87 12.20 4.23
N LEU A 463 8.59 12.43 5.34
CA LEU A 463 9.71 13.38 5.41
C LEU A 463 10.95 12.93 4.61
N THR A 464 10.91 11.73 4.04
CA THR A 464 12.09 11.10 3.44
C THR A 464 11.86 10.64 2.00
N PHE A 465 10.66 10.81 1.45
CA PHE A 465 10.35 10.51 0.05
C PHE A 465 9.01 11.11 -0.37
N ASP A 466 8.82 11.27 -1.68
CA ASP A 466 7.59 11.80 -2.29
C ASP A 466 6.46 10.75 -2.31
N ALA A 467 5.94 10.45 -1.12
CA ALA A 467 5.09 9.28 -0.88
C ALA A 467 3.87 9.15 -1.80
N PHE A 468 3.16 10.24 -2.12
CA PHE A 468 1.95 10.20 -2.94
C PHE A 468 2.20 9.86 -4.42
N ASN A 469 3.44 10.03 -4.90
CA ASN A 469 3.86 9.57 -6.23
C ASN A 469 4.08 8.05 -6.28
N PHE A 470 4.28 7.42 -5.11
CA PHE A 470 4.35 5.97 -4.93
C PHE A 470 2.99 5.41 -4.53
N VAL A 471 2.21 5.08 -5.55
CA VAL A 471 0.85 4.57 -5.52
C VAL A 471 0.72 3.35 -4.61
N GLN A 472 1.62 2.36 -4.72
CA GLN A 472 1.49 1.11 -3.96
C GLN A 472 1.48 1.34 -2.44
N VAL A 473 2.49 2.04 -1.92
CA VAL A 473 2.61 2.31 -0.48
C VAL A 473 1.52 3.27 0.01
N THR A 474 1.11 4.23 -0.83
CA THR A 474 0.00 5.13 -0.52
C THR A 474 -1.33 4.37 -0.43
N MET A 475 -1.63 3.45 -1.36
CA MET A 475 -2.79 2.56 -1.28
C MET A 475 -2.81 1.77 0.02
N LEU A 476 -1.67 1.16 0.37
CA LEU A 476 -1.56 0.40 1.62
C LEU A 476 -1.86 1.30 2.82
N MET A 477 -1.40 2.55 2.82
CA MET A 477 -1.70 3.49 3.89
C MET A 477 -3.20 3.75 4.01
N PHE A 478 -3.87 4.15 2.92
CA PHE A 478 -5.31 4.41 2.95
C PHE A 478 -6.13 3.17 3.30
N LEU A 479 -5.69 1.99 2.87
CA LEU A 479 -6.30 0.71 3.24
C LEU A 479 -6.17 0.44 4.74
N LEU A 480 -4.98 0.64 5.34
CA LEU A 480 -4.77 0.46 6.78
C LEU A 480 -5.56 1.51 7.59
N VAL A 481 -5.65 2.76 7.12
CA VAL A 481 -6.51 3.78 7.76
C VAL A 481 -7.98 3.35 7.70
N ALA A 482 -8.45 2.85 6.55
CA ALA A 482 -9.82 2.35 6.41
C ALA A 482 -10.13 1.19 7.36
N ILE A 483 -9.23 0.19 7.43
CA ILE A 483 -9.34 -0.90 8.39
C ILE A 483 -9.36 -0.36 9.82
N GLY A 484 -8.49 0.59 10.15
CA GLY A 484 -8.49 1.28 11.44
C GLY A 484 -9.86 1.89 11.78
N MET A 485 -10.43 2.67 10.87
CA MET A 485 -11.72 3.31 11.11
C MET A 485 -12.86 2.29 11.22
N VAL A 486 -12.81 1.19 10.47
CA VAL A 486 -13.78 0.08 10.62
C VAL A 486 -13.66 -0.57 11.99
N THR A 487 -12.44 -0.80 12.49
CA THR A 487 -12.21 -1.44 13.80
C THR A 487 -12.64 -0.58 15.00
N LEU A 488 -12.74 0.74 14.83
CA LEU A 488 -13.21 1.67 15.86
C LEU A 488 -14.73 1.74 15.98
N ARG A 489 -15.48 1.15 15.04
CA ARG A 489 -16.94 1.22 15.06
C ARG A 489 -17.49 0.59 16.34
N PRO A 490 -18.44 1.25 17.02
CA PRO A 490 -19.13 0.66 18.16
C PRO A 490 -19.70 -0.69 17.73
N ARG A 491 -19.43 -1.72 18.52
CA ARG A 491 -20.09 -3.00 18.34
C ARG A 491 -21.57 -2.75 18.61
N ALA A 492 -22.39 -2.71 17.56
CA ALA A 492 -23.78 -3.09 17.74
C ALA A 492 -23.69 -4.46 18.41
N GLN A 493 -24.16 -4.52 19.65
CA GLN A 493 -24.05 -5.68 20.49
C GLN A 493 -24.36 -6.92 19.64
N GLU A 494 -23.51 -7.93 19.71
CA GLU A 494 -23.92 -9.33 19.59
C GLU A 494 -24.89 -9.61 20.75
N ARG A 495 -26.03 -8.93 20.74
CA ARG A 495 -27.22 -9.22 21.52
C ARG A 495 -28.15 -9.90 20.52
N VAL A 496 -28.51 -11.12 20.90
CA VAL A 496 -29.39 -12.07 20.22
C VAL A 496 -28.67 -12.94 19.18
N GLY A 497 -28.33 -14.16 19.63
CA GLY A 497 -27.82 -15.26 18.83
C GLY A 497 -27.07 -16.27 19.69
#